data_AF-A0A914AF70-F1
#
_entry.id   AF-A0A914AF70-F1
#
_cell.length_a   1.000
_cell.length_b   1.000
_cell.length_c   1.000
_cell.angle_alpha   90.00
_cell.angle_beta   90.00
_cell.angle_gamma   90.00
#
_symmetry.space_group_name_H-M   'P 1'
#
loop_
_entity.id
_entity.type
_entity.pdbx_description
1 polymer ?
#
loop_
_entity_poly.entity_id
_entity_poly.type
_entity_poly.pdbx_seq_one_letter_code
_entity_poly.pdbx_strand_id
1 'polypeptide(L)'
;MVRHVLLRHVMRSKGCGADASVKWARHRFFTTGSSLLEASQLPAMLFEHTSQDTKVQRSQKPNHLQLVLDEVNKLTEKLPESEQLDSRLQLPYIAVGYFDEKGGSLSLDEYGVHLTIPRGALAPGSPQQVYIYVDPTAPPPNDAVELTEVALSQCVKCGPKGLLFAESVVLSFPHHAVLIGQRCDKLVVRKRDEDSQDGQWEDGNPALVTEKMVTVLIDRFLENVLVGKLTPGSGKRLKVGAFGCRLDPGCRQYAFRVHIWNDDKDIEEVRIFYR
;
A
#
# COMPACT_ATOMS: atom_id res chain seq x y z
N MET A 1 -16.37 -5.18 40.01
CA MET A 1 -15.21 -4.26 40.08
C MET A 1 -13.96 -5.10 40.26
N VAL A 2 -13.32 -5.51 39.16
CA VAL A 2 -12.16 -6.41 39.20
C VAL A 2 -10.98 -5.67 38.58
N ARG A 3 -9.98 -5.40 39.41
CA ARG A 3 -8.64 -4.97 39.00
C ARG A 3 -7.88 -6.20 38.53
N HIS A 4 -7.36 -6.17 37.30
CA HIS A 4 -6.23 -7.02 36.94
C HIS A 4 -4.97 -6.16 36.88
N VAL A 5 -4.06 -6.47 37.79
CA VAL A 5 -2.67 -6.05 37.81
C VAL A 5 -1.91 -6.98 36.86
N LEU A 6 -1.08 -6.43 35.98
CA LEU A 6 0.03 -7.19 35.41
C LEU A 6 1.31 -6.35 35.51
N LEU A 7 2.29 -6.92 36.20
CA LEU A 7 3.57 -6.31 36.57
C LEU A 7 4.39 -5.91 35.33
N ARG A 8 5.10 -4.78 35.42
CA ARG A 8 6.34 -4.58 34.67
C ARG A 8 7.52 -4.47 35.62
N HIS A 9 8.48 -5.36 35.39
CA HIS A 9 9.75 -5.47 36.08
C HIS A 9 10.50 -4.13 36.09
N VAL A 10 10.94 -3.73 37.28
CA VAL A 10 11.93 -2.69 37.49
C VAL A 10 13.30 -3.35 37.44
N MET A 11 14.07 -3.11 36.38
CA MET A 11 15.54 -3.18 36.48
C MET A 11 16.08 -1.76 36.53
N ARG A 12 16.55 -1.39 37.72
CA ARG A 12 17.46 -0.26 37.90
C ARG A 12 18.88 -0.76 37.59
N SER A 13 19.54 -0.09 36.65
CA SER A 13 20.99 -0.05 36.59
C SER A 13 21.41 1.43 36.48
N LYS A 14 22.24 1.86 37.43
CA LYS A 14 22.94 3.15 37.41
C LYS A 14 24.10 3.04 36.41
N GLY A 15 24.37 4.07 35.62
CA GLY A 15 25.65 4.17 34.91
C GLY A 15 25.66 5.16 33.76
N CYS A 16 26.63 6.07 33.79
CA CYS A 16 26.94 7.08 32.78
C CYS A 16 27.22 6.51 31.38
N GLY A 17 27.04 7.39 30.37
CA GLY A 17 28.06 7.57 29.33
C GLY A 17 27.77 7.02 27.92
N ALA A 18 27.81 7.94 26.96
CA ALA A 18 28.24 7.82 25.56
C ALA A 18 27.36 7.11 24.52
N ASP A 19 26.94 7.95 23.55
CA ASP A 19 27.01 7.77 22.09
C ASP A 19 26.41 6.51 21.44
N ALA A 20 25.24 6.67 20.83
CA ALA A 20 24.73 5.78 19.79
C ALA A 20 24.26 6.64 18.61
N SER A 21 25.18 6.91 17.68
CA SER A 21 24.94 7.62 16.44
C SER A 21 24.23 6.70 15.42
N VAL A 22 22.93 6.92 15.21
CA VAL A 22 22.19 6.32 14.08
C VAL A 22 22.42 7.19 12.84
N LYS A 23 23.25 6.70 11.89
CA LYS A 23 23.48 7.36 10.60
C LYS A 23 22.27 7.19 9.69
N TRP A 24 21.67 8.30 9.26
CA TRP A 24 20.72 8.35 8.15
C TRP A 24 21.40 8.97 6.94
N ALA A 25 21.32 8.30 5.78
CA ALA A 25 21.82 8.80 4.51
C ALA A 25 20.97 10.01 4.05
N ARG A 26 21.60 11.18 3.91
CA ARG A 26 20.99 12.39 3.36
C ARG A 26 21.20 12.42 1.85
N HIS A 27 20.14 12.24 1.06
CA HIS A 27 20.12 12.73 -0.31
C HIS A 27 19.76 14.22 -0.30
N ARG A 28 20.70 15.06 -0.74
CA ARG A 28 20.52 16.51 -0.91
C ARG A 28 19.99 16.77 -2.32
N PHE A 29 18.81 17.36 -2.44
CA PHE A 29 18.39 18.08 -3.63
C PHE A 29 18.75 19.56 -3.44
N PHE A 30 19.63 20.08 -4.29
CA PHE A 30 19.88 21.51 -4.43
C PHE A 30 18.88 22.08 -5.43
N THR A 31 18.16 23.13 -5.04
CA THR A 31 17.55 24.05 -5.99
C THR A 31 18.05 25.46 -5.65
N THR A 32 18.69 26.10 -6.62
CA THR A 32 18.94 27.54 -6.63
C THR A 32 18.76 28.01 -8.06
N GLY A 33 17.84 28.94 -8.29
CA GLY A 33 17.62 29.58 -9.58
C GLY A 33 18.49 30.82 -9.76
N SER A 34 18.85 31.11 -11.02
CA SER A 34 18.46 32.33 -11.76
C SER A 34 19.56 32.82 -12.74
N SER A 35 19.08 33.31 -13.88
CA SER A 35 19.69 34.28 -14.82
C SER A 35 20.59 33.79 -15.96
N LEU A 36 19.95 33.80 -17.15
CA LEU A 36 20.39 34.14 -18.51
C LEU A 36 21.85 34.58 -18.73
N LEU A 37 22.50 33.99 -19.75
CA LEU A 37 23.27 34.66 -20.81
C LEU A 37 23.52 33.71 -22.00
N GLU A 38 23.17 34.23 -23.19
CA GLU A 38 23.67 34.01 -24.56
C GLU A 38 23.78 32.62 -25.22
N ALA A 39 23.15 32.57 -26.40
CA ALA A 39 23.27 31.54 -27.43
C ALA A 39 24.48 31.81 -28.35
N SER A 40 25.19 30.76 -28.75
CA SER A 40 25.61 30.50 -30.14
C SER A 40 26.61 29.32 -30.25
N GLN A 41 26.51 28.58 -31.36
CA GLN A 41 27.51 27.68 -31.99
C GLN A 41 27.62 26.19 -31.54
N LEU A 42 26.80 25.33 -32.21
CA LEU A 42 27.09 24.12 -33.04
C LEU A 42 28.09 23.02 -32.59
N PRO A 43 28.06 21.76 -33.12
CA PRO A 43 27.11 21.13 -34.05
C PRO A 43 26.50 19.78 -33.56
N ALA A 44 25.43 19.37 -34.25
CA ALA A 44 24.80 18.05 -34.14
C ALA A 44 25.72 16.93 -34.64
N MET A 45 25.93 15.90 -33.81
CA MET A 45 26.50 14.62 -34.25
C MET A 45 25.41 13.56 -34.30
N LEU A 46 25.10 13.16 -35.53
CA LEU A 46 24.39 11.94 -35.90
C LEU A 46 25.10 10.72 -35.30
N PHE A 47 24.36 9.85 -34.63
CA PHE A 47 24.70 8.44 -34.53
C PHE A 47 23.48 7.62 -34.93
N GLU A 48 23.58 7.04 -36.12
CA GLU A 48 22.64 6.06 -36.65
C GLU A 48 22.70 4.76 -35.84
N HIS A 49 21.53 4.14 -35.74
CA HIS A 49 21.28 2.86 -35.10
C HIS A 49 22.13 1.73 -35.69
N THR A 50 22.72 0.94 -34.81
CA THR A 50 22.89 -0.50 -35.07
C THR A 50 22.28 -1.28 -33.92
N SER A 51 21.04 -1.72 -34.13
CA SER A 51 20.39 -2.75 -33.31
C SER A 51 21.16 -4.05 -33.46
N GLN A 52 21.69 -4.57 -32.37
CA GLN A 52 21.96 -5.99 -32.23
C GLN A 52 21.29 -6.48 -30.96
N ASP A 53 20.20 -7.21 -31.17
CA ASP A 53 19.47 -8.01 -30.20
C ASP A 53 20.44 -8.86 -29.37
N THR A 54 20.51 -8.56 -28.08
CA THR A 54 20.82 -9.58 -27.07
C THR A 54 19.78 -9.45 -25.98
N LYS A 55 18.75 -10.28 -26.10
CA LYS A 55 17.70 -10.48 -25.09
C LYS A 55 18.34 -11.13 -23.86
N VAL A 56 19.03 -10.31 -23.06
CA VAL A 56 19.46 -10.69 -21.71
C VAL A 56 18.17 -10.85 -20.91
N GLN A 57 17.74 -12.09 -20.71
CA GLN A 57 16.79 -12.43 -19.65
C GLN A 57 17.38 -11.91 -18.34
N ARG A 58 16.92 -10.74 -17.89
CA ARG A 58 17.12 -10.33 -16.50
C ARG A 58 16.41 -11.40 -15.67
N SER A 59 17.17 -12.33 -15.10
CA SER A 59 16.74 -13.05 -13.89
C SER A 59 16.52 -12.00 -12.81
N GLN A 60 15.33 -11.41 -12.80
CA GLN A 60 14.90 -10.53 -11.73
C GLN A 60 14.83 -11.40 -10.48
N LYS A 61 15.66 -11.08 -9.49
CA LYS A 61 15.57 -11.68 -8.16
C LYS A 61 14.11 -11.51 -7.69
N PRO A 62 13.47 -12.58 -7.17
CA PRO A 62 12.08 -12.49 -6.73
C PRO A 62 11.93 -11.37 -5.70
N ASN A 63 10.91 -10.55 -5.87
CA ASN A 63 10.58 -9.51 -4.91
C ASN A 63 10.08 -10.15 -3.59
N HIS A 64 9.98 -9.35 -2.52
CA HIS A 64 9.60 -9.85 -1.21
C HIS A 64 8.23 -10.57 -1.22
N LEU A 65 7.27 -10.04 -1.98
CA LEU A 65 5.95 -10.66 -2.16
C LEU A 65 6.08 -12.08 -2.72
N GLN A 66 6.84 -12.26 -3.80
CA GLN A 66 7.03 -13.57 -4.44
C GLN A 66 7.68 -14.57 -3.48
N LEU A 67 8.68 -14.13 -2.70
CA LEU A 67 9.33 -14.99 -1.71
C LEU A 67 8.34 -15.51 -0.65
N VAL A 68 7.44 -14.65 -0.16
CA VAL A 68 6.41 -15.06 0.80
C VAL A 68 5.43 -16.04 0.15
N LEU A 69 4.94 -15.74 -1.06
CA LEU A 69 3.99 -16.60 -1.77
C LEU A 69 4.58 -17.98 -2.07
N ASP A 70 5.84 -18.04 -2.52
CA ASP A 70 6.56 -19.29 -2.80
C ASP A 70 6.70 -20.14 -1.53
N GLU A 71 6.99 -19.52 -0.38
CA GLU A 71 7.10 -20.23 0.88
C GLU A 71 5.75 -20.80 1.33
N VAL A 72 4.67 -20.01 1.24
CA VAL A 72 3.32 -20.49 1.55
C VAL A 72 2.93 -21.65 0.64
N ASN A 73 3.22 -21.54 -0.66
CA ASN A 73 2.92 -22.62 -1.61
C ASN A 73 3.68 -23.90 -1.28
N LYS A 74 4.98 -23.83 -0.99
CA LYS A 74 5.79 -25.02 -0.60
C LYS A 74 5.26 -25.71 0.66
N LEU A 75 4.76 -24.93 1.62
CA LEU A 75 4.20 -25.47 2.85
C LEU A 75 2.82 -26.11 2.63
N THR A 76 2.05 -25.61 1.66
CA THR A 76 0.64 -26.00 1.45
C THR A 76 0.46 -27.08 0.38
N GLU A 77 1.33 -27.14 -0.63
CA GLU A 77 1.20 -28.05 -1.78
C GLU A 77 1.14 -29.54 -1.40
N LYS A 78 1.73 -29.91 -0.26
CA LYS A 78 1.81 -31.30 0.23
C LYS A 78 0.64 -31.68 1.13
N LEU A 79 -0.18 -30.72 1.52
CA LEU A 79 -1.32 -30.94 2.41
C LEU A 79 -2.51 -31.50 1.61
N PRO A 80 -3.38 -32.32 2.22
CA PRO A 80 -4.63 -32.71 1.61
C PRO A 80 -5.53 -31.48 1.36
N GLU A 81 -6.35 -31.50 0.33
CA GLU A 81 -7.17 -30.34 -0.10
C GLU A 81 -8.00 -29.72 1.02
N SER A 82 -8.56 -30.55 1.92
CA SER A 82 -9.29 -30.07 3.11
C SER A 82 -8.44 -29.18 4.02
N GLU A 83 -7.17 -29.54 4.24
CA GLU A 83 -6.24 -28.76 5.08
C GLU A 83 -5.72 -27.53 4.32
N GLN A 84 -5.60 -27.61 3.00
CA GLN A 84 -5.28 -26.43 2.17
C GLN A 84 -6.38 -25.37 2.33
N LEU A 85 -7.65 -25.77 2.23
CA LEU A 85 -8.79 -24.86 2.36
C LEU A 85 -8.87 -24.18 3.73
N ASP A 86 -8.35 -24.81 4.79
CA ASP A 86 -8.25 -24.23 6.14
C ASP A 86 -6.98 -23.38 6.34
N SER A 87 -6.01 -23.48 5.42
CA SER A 87 -4.73 -22.77 5.53
C SER A 87 -4.90 -21.27 5.30
N ARG A 88 -4.53 -20.47 6.30
CA ARG A 88 -4.55 -19.00 6.24
C ARG A 88 -3.23 -18.45 6.76
N LEU A 89 -2.64 -17.50 6.03
CA LEU A 89 -1.50 -16.70 6.47
C LEU A 89 -1.95 -15.25 6.68
N GLN A 90 -1.53 -14.66 7.79
CA GLN A 90 -1.67 -13.24 8.08
C GLN A 90 -0.31 -12.66 8.49
N LEU A 91 0.18 -11.72 7.71
CA LEU A 91 1.32 -10.87 8.02
C LEU A 91 0.87 -9.41 7.91
N PRO A 92 1.63 -8.43 8.48
CA PRO A 92 1.15 -7.05 8.57
C PRO A 92 0.66 -6.46 7.24
N TYR A 93 1.25 -6.84 6.11
CA TYR A 93 0.96 -6.30 4.78
C TYR A 93 0.46 -7.35 3.77
N ILE A 94 0.29 -8.61 4.18
CA ILE A 94 -0.17 -9.68 3.28
C ILE A 94 -1.04 -10.69 4.01
N ALA A 95 -2.16 -11.03 3.37
CA ALA A 95 -3.03 -12.13 3.76
C ALA A 95 -3.07 -13.15 2.63
N VAL A 96 -2.99 -14.45 2.95
CA VAL A 96 -3.08 -15.54 1.97
C VAL A 96 -4.08 -16.59 2.45
N GLY A 97 -4.88 -17.14 1.53
CA GLY A 97 -5.77 -18.26 1.78
C GLY A 97 -5.95 -19.12 0.54
N TYR A 98 -6.59 -20.27 0.70
CA TYR A 98 -6.94 -21.16 -0.41
C TYR A 98 -8.45 -21.34 -0.50
N PHE A 99 -8.98 -21.32 -1.72
CA PHE A 99 -10.42 -21.32 -1.99
C PHE A 99 -10.76 -22.23 -3.16
N ASP A 100 -11.88 -22.94 -3.07
CA ASP A 100 -12.46 -23.77 -4.13
C ASP A 100 -13.78 -23.15 -4.63
N GLU A 101 -14.59 -23.90 -5.37
CA GLU A 101 -15.90 -23.44 -5.86
C GLU A 101 -16.90 -23.09 -4.75
N LYS A 102 -16.64 -23.47 -3.49
CA LYS A 102 -17.48 -23.05 -2.35
C LYS A 102 -17.28 -21.57 -2.01
N GLY A 103 -16.18 -20.97 -2.47
CA GLY A 103 -15.82 -19.59 -2.19
C GLY A 103 -15.38 -19.38 -0.74
N GLY A 104 -15.49 -18.15 -0.25
CA GLY A 104 -15.11 -17.78 1.12
C GLY A 104 -14.69 -16.33 1.24
N SER A 105 -14.02 -16.00 2.34
CA SER A 105 -13.52 -14.64 2.61
C SER A 105 -12.06 -14.64 3.03
N LEU A 106 -11.35 -13.58 2.63
CA LEU A 106 -9.99 -13.26 3.03
C LEU A 106 -9.96 -11.80 3.51
N SER A 107 -9.30 -11.54 4.63
CA SER A 107 -9.14 -10.18 5.18
C SER A 107 -7.66 -9.89 5.39
N LEU A 108 -7.23 -8.66 5.16
CA LEU A 108 -5.95 -8.14 5.64
C LEU A 108 -6.28 -7.11 6.73
N ASP A 109 -6.32 -7.58 7.97
CA ASP A 109 -6.96 -6.86 9.07
C ASP A 109 -6.26 -5.54 9.42
N GLU A 110 -4.93 -5.51 9.39
CA GLU A 110 -4.10 -4.31 9.63
C GLU A 110 -4.45 -3.15 8.69
N TYR A 111 -4.93 -3.46 7.49
CA TYR A 111 -5.32 -2.47 6.49
C TYR A 111 -6.83 -2.38 6.30
N GLY A 112 -7.63 -3.13 7.06
CA GLY A 112 -9.09 -3.20 6.91
C GLY A 112 -9.54 -3.59 5.50
N VAL A 113 -8.73 -4.36 4.77
CA VAL A 113 -9.08 -4.80 3.41
C VAL A 113 -9.77 -6.16 3.48
N HIS A 114 -10.88 -6.32 2.77
CA HIS A 114 -11.68 -7.52 2.77
C HIS A 114 -11.99 -7.95 1.33
N LEU A 115 -11.80 -9.24 1.06
CA LEU A 115 -12.15 -9.88 -0.19
C LEU A 115 -13.15 -11.00 0.10
N THR A 116 -14.26 -11.00 -0.62
CA THR A 116 -15.25 -12.09 -0.58
C THR A 116 -15.36 -12.73 -1.95
N ILE A 117 -15.12 -14.03 -2.01
CA ILE A 117 -15.29 -14.87 -3.19
C ILE A 117 -16.63 -15.58 -3.05
N PRO A 118 -17.66 -15.22 -3.84
CA PRO A 118 -18.93 -15.91 -3.83
C PRO A 118 -18.80 -17.38 -4.21
N ARG A 119 -19.75 -18.20 -3.75
CA ARG A 119 -19.87 -19.59 -4.20
C ARG A 119 -20.07 -19.62 -5.72
N GLY A 120 -19.31 -20.46 -6.42
CA GLY A 120 -19.38 -20.59 -7.87
C GLY A 120 -18.55 -19.56 -8.65
N ALA A 121 -17.94 -18.57 -7.98
CA ALA A 121 -17.06 -17.62 -8.65
C ALA A 121 -15.79 -18.29 -9.19
N LEU A 122 -15.29 -19.32 -8.49
CA LEU A 122 -14.17 -20.15 -8.94
C LEU A 122 -14.69 -21.41 -9.64
N ALA A 123 -13.96 -21.85 -10.67
CA ALA A 123 -14.24 -23.11 -11.34
C ALA A 123 -14.02 -24.31 -10.38
N PRO A 124 -14.80 -25.39 -10.50
CA PRO A 124 -14.57 -26.61 -9.72
C PRO A 124 -13.18 -27.18 -9.98
N GLY A 125 -12.49 -27.60 -8.92
CA GLY A 125 -11.15 -28.17 -9.04
C GLY A 125 -10.34 -28.03 -7.75
N SER A 126 -9.01 -28.06 -7.91
CA SER A 126 -8.09 -27.93 -6.78
C SER A 126 -8.19 -26.54 -6.15
N PRO A 127 -8.00 -26.42 -4.82
CA PRO A 127 -7.97 -25.13 -4.13
C PRO A 127 -7.00 -24.14 -4.78
N GLN A 128 -7.46 -22.92 -5.02
CA GLN A 128 -6.69 -21.82 -5.58
C GLN A 128 -6.11 -20.97 -4.46
N GLN A 129 -4.78 -20.77 -4.47
CA GLN A 129 -4.16 -19.77 -3.60
C GLN A 129 -4.72 -18.40 -4.00
N VAL A 130 -5.10 -17.57 -3.03
CA VAL A 130 -5.55 -16.19 -3.19
C VAL A 130 -4.87 -15.33 -2.13
N TYR A 131 -4.49 -14.11 -2.49
CA TYR A 131 -3.86 -13.18 -1.55
C TYR A 131 -4.35 -11.74 -1.70
N ILE A 132 -4.23 -10.99 -0.60
CA ILE A 132 -4.34 -9.54 -0.53
C ILE A 132 -2.98 -9.00 -0.10
N TYR A 133 -2.48 -7.98 -0.77
CA TYR A 133 -1.20 -7.33 -0.47
C TYR A 133 -1.33 -5.81 -0.53
N VAL A 134 -0.76 -5.13 0.47
CA VAL A 134 -0.61 -3.66 0.50
C VAL A 134 0.85 -3.34 0.79
N ASP A 135 1.54 -2.67 -0.12
CA ASP A 135 2.95 -2.31 0.12
C ASP A 135 3.03 -1.12 1.11
N PRO A 136 3.56 -1.31 2.34
CA PRO A 136 3.69 -0.23 3.32
C PRO A 136 4.71 0.83 2.92
N THR A 137 5.63 0.49 2.00
CA THR A 137 6.73 1.36 1.56
C THR A 137 6.42 2.06 0.24
N ALA A 138 5.35 1.67 -0.44
CA ALA A 138 4.97 2.28 -1.70
C ALA A 138 4.62 3.76 -1.49
N PRO A 139 5.13 4.67 -2.34
CA PRO A 139 4.65 6.03 -2.34
C PRO A 139 3.16 6.06 -2.74
N PRO A 140 2.44 7.16 -2.45
CA PRO A 140 1.14 7.39 -3.04
C PRO A 140 1.21 7.19 -4.56
N PRO A 141 0.20 6.54 -5.19
CA PRO A 141 0.22 6.24 -6.61
C PRO A 141 -0.05 7.51 -7.42
N ASN A 142 0.99 8.35 -7.55
CA ASN A 142 0.93 9.65 -8.21
C ASN A 142 0.64 9.54 -9.71
N ASP A 143 0.97 8.40 -10.31
CA ASP A 143 0.66 8.01 -11.68
C ASP A 143 -0.79 7.56 -11.85
N ALA A 144 -1.47 7.22 -10.75
CA ALA A 144 -2.89 6.89 -10.76
C ALA A 144 -3.79 8.11 -10.71
N VAL A 145 -3.28 9.35 -10.64
CA VAL A 145 -4.09 10.56 -10.46
C VAL A 145 -3.80 11.61 -11.52
N GLU A 146 -4.85 12.26 -12.02
CA GLU A 146 -4.71 13.46 -12.84
C GLU A 146 -4.34 14.69 -11.99
N LEU A 147 -3.94 15.79 -12.64
CA LEU A 147 -3.58 17.06 -11.99
C LEU A 147 -4.64 17.59 -11.00
N THR A 148 -5.90 17.24 -11.20
CA THR A 148 -7.03 17.71 -10.36
C THR A 148 -7.54 16.66 -9.38
N GLU A 149 -6.80 15.57 -9.20
CA GLU A 149 -7.22 14.43 -8.40
C GLU A 149 -6.23 14.10 -7.29
N VAL A 150 -6.70 13.31 -6.34
CA VAL A 150 -5.90 12.82 -5.22
C VAL A 150 -6.23 11.36 -4.94
N ALA A 151 -5.21 10.58 -4.57
CA ALA A 151 -5.40 9.23 -4.08
C ALA A 151 -6.03 9.29 -2.68
N LEU A 152 -7.15 8.60 -2.51
CA LEU A 152 -7.97 8.59 -1.30
C LEU A 152 -7.85 7.28 -0.52
N SER A 153 -7.25 6.24 -1.07
CA SER A 153 -6.91 5.00 -0.36
C SER A 153 -5.44 4.62 -0.59
N GLN A 154 -4.95 3.63 0.16
CA GLN A 154 -3.75 2.90 -0.23
C GLN A 154 -4.01 2.08 -1.50
N CYS A 155 -2.95 1.71 -2.22
CA CYS A 155 -3.03 0.76 -3.33
C CYS A 155 -3.19 -0.66 -2.77
N VAL A 156 -4.26 -1.34 -3.16
CA VAL A 156 -4.57 -2.71 -2.75
C VAL A 156 -4.32 -3.64 -3.93
N LYS A 157 -3.46 -4.63 -3.77
CA LYS A 157 -3.22 -5.67 -4.76
C LYS A 157 -3.92 -6.96 -4.34
N CYS A 158 -4.70 -7.56 -5.24
CA CYS A 158 -5.18 -8.92 -5.09
C CYS A 158 -4.48 -9.84 -6.08
N GLY A 159 -4.37 -11.12 -5.79
CA GLY A 159 -3.83 -12.12 -6.72
C GLY A 159 -4.25 -13.53 -6.36
N PRO A 160 -3.86 -14.53 -7.19
CA PRO A 160 -2.88 -14.46 -8.27
C PRO A 160 -3.42 -13.81 -9.56
N LYS A 161 -2.50 -13.31 -10.39
CA LYS A 161 -2.85 -12.76 -11.70
C LYS A 161 -3.38 -13.85 -12.62
N GLY A 162 -4.25 -13.46 -13.55
CA GLY A 162 -4.83 -14.38 -14.54
C GLY A 162 -5.87 -15.36 -14.00
N LEU A 163 -6.17 -15.33 -12.70
CA LEU A 163 -7.28 -16.10 -12.15
C LEU A 163 -8.60 -15.58 -12.72
N LEU A 164 -9.35 -16.49 -13.33
CA LEU A 164 -10.61 -16.18 -13.99
C LEU A 164 -11.78 -16.46 -13.05
N PHE A 165 -12.71 -15.52 -12.98
CA PHE A 165 -13.92 -15.64 -12.20
C PHE A 165 -15.15 -15.84 -13.11
N ALA A 166 -15.99 -16.81 -12.78
CA ALA A 166 -17.30 -16.98 -13.40
C ALA A 166 -18.31 -15.92 -12.90
N GLU A 167 -18.13 -15.45 -11.66
CA GLU A 167 -18.89 -14.37 -11.04
C GLU A 167 -17.94 -13.38 -10.37
N SER A 168 -18.23 -12.08 -10.46
CA SER A 168 -17.40 -11.06 -9.83
C SER A 168 -17.25 -11.26 -8.32
N VAL A 169 -16.06 -10.99 -7.81
CA VAL A 169 -15.76 -11.04 -6.36
C VAL A 169 -15.89 -9.65 -5.74
N VAL A 170 -16.15 -9.60 -4.45
CA VAL A 170 -16.36 -8.34 -3.72
C VAL A 170 -15.06 -7.93 -3.04
N LEU A 171 -14.49 -6.79 -3.44
CA LEU A 171 -13.35 -6.17 -2.77
C LEU A 171 -13.83 -4.94 -1.99
N SER A 172 -13.46 -4.85 -0.71
CA SER A 172 -13.71 -3.68 0.12
C SER A 172 -12.46 -3.23 0.84
N PHE A 173 -12.22 -1.92 0.89
CA PHE A 173 -11.03 -1.33 1.51
C PHE A 173 -11.32 0.08 2.04
N PRO A 174 -10.54 0.56 3.02
CA PRO A 174 -10.76 1.88 3.59
C PRO A 174 -10.33 3.00 2.64
N HIS A 175 -10.92 4.18 2.86
CA HIS A 175 -10.50 5.41 2.20
C HIS A 175 -10.56 6.60 3.16
N HIS A 176 -10.01 7.74 2.71
CA HIS A 176 -9.83 8.96 3.49
C HIS A 176 -10.65 10.14 2.96
N ALA A 177 -11.64 9.89 2.12
CA ALA A 177 -12.50 10.97 1.62
C ALA A 177 -13.46 11.47 2.72
N VAL A 178 -13.68 12.78 2.78
CA VAL A 178 -14.78 13.37 3.55
C VAL A 178 -15.99 13.47 2.64
N LEU A 179 -17.02 12.66 2.95
CA LEU A 179 -18.27 12.67 2.19
C LEU A 179 -19.23 13.71 2.79
N ILE A 180 -19.44 14.82 2.09
CA ILE A 180 -20.43 15.84 2.47
C ILE A 180 -21.62 15.75 1.51
N GLY A 181 -22.80 15.42 2.04
CA GLY A 181 -24.06 15.45 1.27
C GLY A 181 -24.16 14.44 0.12
N GLN A 182 -23.63 13.22 0.31
CA GLN A 182 -23.67 12.09 -0.66
C GLN A 182 -23.01 12.34 -2.04
N ARG A 183 -22.11 13.33 -2.16
CA ARG A 183 -21.36 13.55 -3.41
C ARG A 183 -20.24 12.53 -3.60
N CYS A 184 -20.59 11.36 -4.16
CA CYS A 184 -19.65 10.32 -4.58
C CYS A 184 -19.41 10.30 -6.09
N ASP A 185 -20.09 11.16 -6.86
CA ASP A 185 -20.00 11.28 -8.32
C ASP A 185 -18.60 11.62 -8.85
N LYS A 186 -17.70 12.04 -7.96
CA LYS A 186 -16.31 12.43 -8.26
C LYS A 186 -15.28 11.45 -7.72
N LEU A 187 -15.73 10.28 -7.26
CA LEU A 187 -14.89 9.22 -6.73
C LEU A 187 -14.87 8.07 -7.74
N VAL A 188 -13.68 7.63 -8.10
CA VAL A 188 -13.47 6.56 -9.08
C VAL A 188 -12.51 5.55 -8.46
N VAL A 189 -12.81 4.27 -8.59
CA VAL A 189 -11.80 3.23 -8.33
C VAL A 189 -11.01 3.06 -9.61
N ARG A 190 -9.69 3.27 -9.55
CA ARG A 190 -8.80 2.94 -10.65
C ARG A 190 -8.14 1.60 -10.42
N LYS A 191 -7.93 0.89 -11.52
CA LYS A 191 -7.25 -0.41 -11.53
C LYS A 191 -6.05 -0.40 -12.46
N ARG A 192 -5.05 -1.23 -12.16
CA ARG A 192 -3.85 -1.38 -12.97
C ARG A 192 -3.35 -2.81 -12.94
N ASP A 193 -2.92 -3.29 -14.11
CA ASP A 193 -2.04 -4.46 -14.20
C ASP A 193 -0.58 -4.02 -14.26
N GLU A 194 0.16 -4.24 -13.18
CA GLU A 194 1.58 -3.89 -13.05
C GLU A 194 2.47 -4.53 -14.13
N ASP A 195 2.07 -5.68 -14.69
CA ASP A 195 2.87 -6.40 -15.71
C ASP A 195 2.44 -6.07 -17.14
N SER A 196 1.37 -5.28 -17.31
CA SER A 196 0.93 -4.87 -18.65
C SER A 196 1.97 -3.96 -19.31
N GLN A 197 2.14 -4.09 -20.63
CA GLN A 197 3.10 -3.28 -21.39
C GLN A 197 2.79 -1.77 -21.29
N ASP A 198 1.52 -1.44 -21.15
CA ASP A 198 1.07 -0.06 -21.00
C ASP A 198 1.22 0.44 -19.55
N GLY A 199 1.08 -0.45 -18.55
CA GLY A 199 1.24 -0.12 -17.12
C GLY A 199 0.32 1.00 -16.63
N GLN A 200 -0.72 1.34 -17.42
CA GLN A 200 -1.57 2.49 -17.18
C GLN A 200 -2.69 2.15 -16.20
N TRP A 201 -3.05 3.15 -15.41
CA TRP A 201 -4.26 3.11 -14.59
C TRP A 201 -5.48 3.37 -15.45
N GLU A 202 -6.49 2.52 -15.32
CA GLU A 202 -7.77 2.65 -16.00
C GLU A 202 -8.90 2.77 -14.99
N ASP A 203 -10.01 3.39 -15.42
CA ASP A 203 -11.20 3.47 -14.61
C ASP A 203 -11.79 2.06 -14.40
N GLY A 204 -12.02 1.72 -13.15
CA GLY A 204 -12.53 0.44 -12.71
C GLY A 204 -14.06 0.36 -12.73
N ASN A 205 -14.57 -0.69 -12.09
CA ASN A 205 -16.00 -0.89 -11.97
C ASN A 205 -16.63 0.14 -11.02
N PRO A 206 -17.93 0.48 -11.19
CA PRO A 206 -18.64 1.32 -10.24
C PRO A 206 -18.53 0.77 -8.82
N ALA A 207 -18.32 1.67 -7.86
CA ALA A 207 -18.09 1.31 -6.47
C ALA A 207 -19.11 1.96 -5.53
N LEU A 208 -19.52 1.23 -4.51
CA LEU A 208 -20.28 1.77 -3.39
C LEU A 208 -19.29 2.42 -2.41
N VAL A 209 -19.42 3.72 -2.19
CA VAL A 209 -18.58 4.46 -1.25
C VAL A 209 -19.42 4.87 -0.03
N THR A 210 -19.04 4.35 1.12
CA THR A 210 -19.60 4.71 2.43
C THR A 210 -18.70 5.72 3.13
N GLU A 211 -18.97 6.08 4.39
CA GLU A 211 -18.14 7.06 5.10
C GLU A 211 -16.65 6.67 5.21
N LYS A 212 -16.35 5.37 5.36
CA LYS A 212 -15.00 4.87 5.63
C LYS A 212 -14.51 3.79 4.68
N MET A 213 -15.42 3.14 3.96
CA MET A 213 -15.13 1.99 3.12
C MET A 213 -15.62 2.23 1.70
N VAL A 214 -14.83 1.79 0.73
CA VAL A 214 -15.29 1.54 -0.62
C VAL A 214 -15.51 0.04 -0.81
N THR A 215 -16.52 -0.33 -1.58
CA THR A 215 -16.82 -1.70 -1.99
C THR A 215 -17.01 -1.72 -3.50
N VAL A 216 -16.25 -2.57 -4.19
CA VAL A 216 -16.23 -2.69 -5.64
C VAL A 216 -16.30 -4.16 -6.03
N LEU A 217 -17.07 -4.47 -7.08
CA LEU A 217 -17.05 -5.79 -7.71
C LEU A 217 -15.88 -5.84 -8.67
N ILE A 218 -15.03 -6.86 -8.58
CA ILE A 218 -13.91 -7.06 -9.50
C ILE A 218 -14.04 -8.42 -10.19
N ASP A 219 -13.71 -8.45 -11.48
CA ASP A 219 -13.74 -9.61 -12.36
C ASP A 219 -12.35 -10.22 -12.60
N ARG A 220 -11.31 -9.49 -12.20
CA ARG A 220 -9.91 -9.90 -12.25
C ARG A 220 -9.17 -9.33 -11.05
N PHE A 221 -8.17 -10.09 -10.61
CA PHE A 221 -7.23 -9.63 -9.60
C PHE A 221 -6.19 -8.68 -10.19
N LEU A 222 -6.24 -7.44 -9.72
CA LEU A 222 -5.42 -6.30 -10.17
C LEU A 222 -5.08 -5.42 -8.96
N GLU A 223 -4.27 -4.39 -9.19
CA GLU A 223 -4.13 -3.29 -8.26
C GLU A 223 -5.36 -2.40 -8.29
N ASN A 224 -5.81 -1.91 -7.13
CA ASN A 224 -6.96 -1.05 -7.00
C ASN A 224 -6.66 0.13 -6.07
N VAL A 225 -7.11 1.33 -6.44
CA VAL A 225 -7.00 2.54 -5.62
C VAL A 225 -8.23 3.41 -5.81
N LEU A 226 -8.75 4.01 -4.74
CA LEU A 226 -9.77 5.04 -4.84
C LEU A 226 -9.12 6.39 -5.10
N VAL A 227 -9.56 7.07 -6.16
CA VAL A 227 -9.16 8.44 -6.51
C VAL A 227 -10.37 9.36 -6.43
N GLY A 228 -10.12 10.65 -6.23
CA GLY A 228 -11.19 11.62 -6.26
C GLY A 228 -10.76 12.99 -6.75
N LYS A 229 -11.67 13.65 -7.47
CA LYS A 229 -11.45 15.00 -8.00
C LYS A 229 -11.59 16.07 -6.93
N LEU A 230 -10.58 16.93 -6.85
CA LEU A 230 -10.55 18.09 -5.96
C LEU A 230 -11.58 19.12 -6.44
N THR A 231 -12.63 19.32 -5.64
CA THR A 231 -13.66 20.31 -5.94
C THR A 231 -14.05 21.10 -4.69
N PRO A 232 -14.61 22.32 -4.81
CA PRO A 232 -15.00 23.07 -3.62
C PRO A 232 -15.92 22.26 -2.71
N GLY A 233 -15.53 22.11 -1.44
CA GLY A 233 -16.23 21.29 -0.45
C GLY A 233 -15.78 19.82 -0.38
N SER A 234 -14.86 19.36 -1.24
CA SER A 234 -14.20 18.07 -1.05
C SER A 234 -13.17 18.15 0.08
N GLY A 235 -13.05 17.09 0.88
CA GLY A 235 -12.03 16.98 1.92
C GLY A 235 -11.37 15.61 1.91
N LYS A 236 -10.14 15.56 2.42
CA LYS A 236 -9.42 14.32 2.73
C LYS A 236 -9.05 14.33 4.22
N ARG A 237 -9.35 13.25 4.92
CA ARG A 237 -8.96 13.02 6.31
C ARG A 237 -7.47 12.71 6.38
N LEU A 238 -6.77 13.38 7.27
CA LEU A 238 -5.33 13.21 7.49
C LEU A 238 -5.07 13.25 9.00
N LYS A 239 -4.08 12.48 9.44
CA LYS A 239 -3.51 12.56 10.79
C LYS A 239 -2.25 13.43 10.75
N VAL A 240 -2.10 14.32 11.72
CA VAL A 240 -0.92 15.19 11.84
C VAL A 240 -0.27 14.95 13.19
N GLY A 241 1.05 14.71 13.20
CA GLY A 241 1.83 14.52 14.41
C GLY A 241 3.07 15.37 14.40
N ALA A 242 3.41 15.94 15.56
CA ALA A 242 4.59 16.78 15.72
C ALA A 242 5.47 16.22 16.84
N PHE A 243 6.75 16.03 16.54
CA PHE A 243 7.76 15.57 17.49
C PHE A 243 8.78 16.66 17.71
N GLY A 244 8.89 17.13 18.95
CA GLY A 244 9.79 18.21 19.34
C GLY A 244 10.96 17.72 20.18
N CYS A 245 12.13 18.35 20.01
CA CYS A 245 13.16 18.35 21.04
C CYS A 245 13.71 19.77 21.23
N ARG A 246 14.13 20.07 22.46
CA ARG A 246 14.82 21.31 22.77
C ARG A 246 16.23 21.24 22.18
N LEU A 247 16.66 22.29 21.49
CA LEU A 247 17.97 22.31 20.82
C LEU A 247 19.12 22.35 21.84
N ASP A 248 19.00 23.22 22.85
CA ASP A 248 19.99 23.34 23.93
C ASP A 248 19.31 23.50 25.30
N PRO A 249 19.87 22.94 26.39
CA PRO A 249 19.35 23.09 27.76
C PRO A 249 19.28 24.54 28.27
N GLY A 250 20.06 25.45 27.67
CA GLY A 250 20.11 26.88 28.03
C GLY A 250 19.27 27.80 27.14
N CYS A 251 18.91 27.38 25.92
CA CYS A 251 18.20 28.22 24.96
C CYS A 251 16.71 27.91 24.94
N ARG A 252 15.86 28.90 24.61
CA ARG A 252 14.41 28.72 24.41
C ARG A 252 14.04 28.22 23.01
N GLN A 253 15.00 27.63 22.29
CA GLN A 253 14.80 27.16 20.91
C GLN A 253 14.45 25.68 20.88
N TYR A 254 13.48 25.34 20.03
CA TYR A 254 12.96 23.99 19.83
C TYR A 254 12.99 23.63 18.35
N ALA A 255 13.35 22.39 18.04
CA ALA A 255 13.16 21.82 16.71
C ALA A 255 11.94 20.91 16.74
N PHE A 256 11.03 21.09 15.79
CA PHE A 256 9.87 20.22 15.58
C PHE A 256 10.00 19.50 14.24
N ARG A 257 9.66 18.22 14.23
CA ARG A 257 9.38 17.45 13.02
C ARG A 257 7.89 17.21 12.94
N VAL A 258 7.26 17.75 11.89
CA VAL A 258 5.84 17.55 11.61
C VAL A 258 5.72 16.47 10.55
N HIS A 259 4.86 15.51 10.82
CA HIS A 259 4.52 14.41 9.94
C HIS A 259 3.02 14.45 9.66
N ILE A 260 2.65 14.11 8.43
CA ILE A 260 1.28 14.07 7.95
C ILE A 260 1.08 12.68 7.37
N TRP A 261 0.06 11.98 7.85
CA TRP A 261 -0.31 10.64 7.41
C TRP A 261 -1.75 10.63 6.93
N ASN A 262 -2.08 9.59 6.16
CA ASN A 262 -3.44 9.19 5.94
C ASN A 262 -4.13 8.83 7.29
N ASP A 263 -5.45 8.99 7.35
CA ASP A 263 -6.25 8.69 8.55
C ASP A 263 -6.56 7.18 8.66
N ASP A 264 -5.51 6.36 8.69
CA ASP A 264 -5.58 4.91 8.86
C ASP A 264 -5.85 4.57 10.34
N LYS A 265 -6.61 3.50 10.60
CA LYS A 265 -7.11 3.20 11.96
C LYS A 265 -6.05 2.75 12.97
N ASP A 266 -4.84 2.36 12.57
CA ASP A 266 -3.93 1.65 13.47
C ASP A 266 -2.58 2.33 13.78
N ILE A 267 -2.35 3.56 13.29
CA ILE A 267 -1.22 4.39 13.78
C ILE A 267 -1.65 5.19 15.03
N GLU A 268 -2.22 4.53 16.06
CA GLU A 268 -2.64 5.19 17.30
C GLU A 268 -1.78 4.90 18.54
N GLU A 269 -0.80 4.00 18.50
CA GLU A 269 0.09 3.76 19.66
C GLU A 269 1.58 3.71 19.33
N VAL A 270 2.12 4.72 18.66
CA VAL A 270 3.51 5.11 18.96
C VAL A 270 3.47 6.04 20.17
N ARG A 271 3.27 5.46 21.36
CA ARG A 271 3.48 6.17 22.63
C ARG A 271 4.97 6.49 22.75
N ILE A 272 5.37 7.65 22.25
CA ILE A 272 6.69 8.18 22.53
C ILE A 272 6.70 8.66 23.97
N PHE A 273 7.11 7.77 24.87
CA PHE A 273 7.47 8.14 26.23
C PHE A 273 8.76 8.96 26.18
N TYR A 274 8.67 10.26 26.47
CA TYR A 274 9.84 11.04 26.86
C TYR A 274 10.12 10.73 28.34
N ARG A 275 11.30 10.19 28.66
CA ARG A 275 11.85 10.15 30.01
C ARG A 275 12.57 11.47 30.31
#